data_AF-A0AA36NDK7-F1
#
_entry.id   AF-A0AA36NDK7-F1
#
_cell.length_a   1.000
_cell.length_b   1.000
_cell.length_c   1.000
_cell.angle_alpha   90.00
_cell.angle_beta   90.00
_cell.angle_gamma   90.00
#
_symmetry.space_group_name_H-M   'P 1'
#
loop_
_entity.id
_entity.type
_entity.pdbx_description
1 polymer ?
#
loop_
_entity_poly.entity_id
_entity_poly.type
_entity_poly.pdbx_seq_one_letter_code
_entity_poly.pdbx_strand_id
1 'polypeptide(L)'
;MAAVAKRPPLTVSLLWRALLRATSSKTVWAMLAGGAMAMLIRYLQDMLRRFQQQEAESLWRRHVDLGVVQACLLTTEHLKSLGRVEKRTLFVKPIAEVFRNEYVLANVLRTAEKAVAKNEPFLVTHMSQEDKWHVLTTCTNHLSSCFAPYHVFFNEARRVESYYQSAWYVFTLTCAQTEASGRWFITPLKPVGKNDVGMLRIRILMMNEQELRDISSGAIEPPSFGFFNGRHESRWTTCQRFAELFGRQLTRVAGTDDVGGAEWGPNLCGRLSNSKKKGSNPLLSSMGSGPPEPEENCILRIHVPFPAGKGGGIEESDSRRLEECVSKDVVLFE
;
A
#
# COMPACT_ATOMS: atom_id res chain seq x y z
N MET A 1 87.18 -2.74 -11.18
CA MET A 1 85.72 -2.67 -11.39
C MET A 1 85.36 -1.24 -11.80
N ALA A 2 85.21 -0.99 -13.11
CA ALA A 2 84.93 0.34 -13.65
C ALA A 2 83.42 0.47 -13.95
N ALA A 3 82.77 1.45 -13.33
CA ALA A 3 81.35 1.74 -13.52
C ALA A 3 81.12 2.54 -14.81
N VAL A 4 80.44 1.94 -15.77
CA VAL A 4 80.02 2.56 -17.03
C VAL A 4 78.79 3.43 -16.75
N ALA A 5 79.00 4.74 -16.65
CA ALA A 5 77.94 5.73 -16.57
C ALA A 5 77.20 5.82 -17.92
N LYS A 6 75.98 5.26 -17.97
CA LYS A 6 75.06 5.40 -19.12
C LYS A 6 74.64 6.87 -19.26
N ARG A 7 75.11 7.52 -20.33
CA ARG A 7 74.66 8.87 -20.71
C ARG A 7 73.17 8.84 -21.06
N PRO A 8 72.36 9.78 -20.56
CA PRO A 8 70.96 9.88 -20.96
C PRO A 8 70.87 10.23 -22.47
N PRO A 9 69.89 9.67 -23.19
CA PRO A 9 69.75 9.90 -24.63
C PRO A 9 69.45 11.38 -24.92
N LEU A 10 70.25 11.97 -25.81
CA LEU A 10 70.22 13.35 -26.28
C LEU A 10 68.89 13.79 -26.95
N THR A 11 67.91 12.90 -27.07
CA THR A 11 66.62 13.17 -27.70
C THR A 11 65.65 13.94 -26.79
N VAL A 12 65.79 13.83 -25.46
CA VAL A 12 64.87 14.49 -24.52
C VAL A 12 65.15 15.99 -24.40
N SER A 13 66.40 16.43 -24.52
CA SER A 13 66.78 17.84 -24.35
C SER A 13 66.45 18.72 -25.56
N LEU A 14 66.48 18.15 -26.78
CA LEU A 14 66.09 18.84 -28.01
C LEU A 14 64.56 19.02 -28.10
N LEU A 15 63.79 18.02 -27.68
CA LEU A 15 62.33 18.13 -27.57
C LEU A 15 61.91 19.19 -26.56
N TRP A 16 62.56 19.25 -25.38
CA TRP A 16 62.29 20.28 -24.38
C TRP A 16 62.66 21.69 -24.86
N ARG A 17 63.76 21.86 -25.60
CA ARG A 17 64.17 23.16 -26.15
C ARG A 17 63.30 23.62 -27.33
N ALA A 18 62.77 22.70 -28.14
CA ALA A 18 61.81 23.02 -29.19
C ALA A 18 60.45 23.43 -28.59
N LEU A 19 59.98 22.73 -27.55
CA LEU A 19 58.79 23.12 -26.78
C LEU A 19 58.95 24.50 -26.13
N LEU A 20 60.12 24.82 -25.59
CA LEU A 20 60.40 26.13 -24.97
C LEU A 20 60.57 27.31 -25.96
N ARG A 21 60.74 27.06 -27.27
CA ARG A 21 60.77 28.14 -28.27
C ARG A 21 59.41 28.40 -28.90
N ALA A 22 58.49 27.44 -28.84
CA ALA A 22 57.10 27.63 -29.27
C ALA A 22 56.22 28.34 -28.20
N THR A 23 56.70 28.47 -26.96
CA THR A 23 55.96 29.04 -25.82
C THR A 23 55.90 30.57 -25.77
N SER A 24 56.55 31.28 -26.69
CA SER A 24 56.47 32.74 -26.82
C SER A 24 55.33 33.22 -27.74
N SER A 25 54.54 32.28 -28.30
CA SER A 25 53.37 32.68 -29.07
C SER A 25 52.18 32.91 -28.16
N LYS A 26 51.65 34.14 -28.14
CA LYS A 26 50.37 34.49 -27.49
C LYS A 26 49.23 33.54 -27.89
N THR A 27 49.33 32.89 -29.05
CA THR A 27 48.34 31.90 -29.52
C THR A 27 48.32 30.62 -28.68
N VAL A 28 49.46 30.12 -28.20
CA VAL A 28 49.53 28.89 -27.38
C VAL A 28 48.87 29.13 -26.03
N TRP A 29 49.15 30.27 -25.40
CA TRP A 29 48.48 30.68 -24.15
C TRP A 29 46.98 30.90 -24.33
N ALA A 30 46.55 31.49 -25.46
CA ALA A 30 45.13 31.64 -25.76
C ALA A 30 44.42 30.28 -25.95
N MET A 31 45.06 29.31 -26.62
CA MET A 31 44.50 27.96 -26.77
C MET A 31 44.40 27.22 -25.43
N LEU A 32 45.41 27.31 -24.58
CA LEU A 32 45.38 26.70 -23.24
C LEU A 32 44.33 27.35 -22.35
N ALA A 33 44.23 28.68 -22.36
CA ALA A 33 43.20 29.41 -21.62
C ALA A 33 41.78 29.05 -22.13
N GLY A 34 41.60 28.96 -23.44
CA GLY A 34 40.33 28.52 -24.05
C GLY A 34 39.96 27.09 -23.68
N GLY A 35 40.92 26.16 -23.70
CA GLY A 35 40.72 24.77 -23.27
C GLY A 35 40.35 24.63 -21.79
N ALA A 36 41.06 25.36 -20.92
CA ALA A 36 40.75 25.41 -19.48
C ALA A 36 39.37 26.01 -19.20
N MET A 37 39.02 27.10 -19.89
CA MET A 37 37.69 27.72 -19.80
C MET A 37 36.58 26.76 -20.26
N ALA A 38 36.77 26.04 -21.37
CA ALA A 38 35.81 25.05 -21.85
C ALA A 38 35.62 23.88 -20.87
N MET A 39 36.70 23.39 -20.27
CA MET A 39 36.66 22.36 -19.22
C MET A 39 35.91 22.85 -17.98
N LEU A 40 36.16 24.08 -17.55
CA LEU A 40 35.46 24.69 -16.41
C LEU A 40 33.95 24.84 -16.69
N ILE A 41 33.57 25.30 -17.89
CA ILE A 41 32.16 25.43 -18.29
C ILE A 41 31.48 24.06 -18.29
N ARG A 42 32.10 23.02 -18.86
CA ARG A 42 31.54 21.66 -18.84
C ARG A 42 31.39 21.11 -17.42
N TYR A 43 32.40 21.33 -16.58
CA TYR A 43 32.34 20.93 -15.18
C TYR A 43 31.20 21.63 -14.43
N LEU A 44 31.03 22.94 -14.64
CA LEU A 44 29.93 23.71 -14.04
C LEU A 44 28.57 23.24 -14.57
N GLN A 45 28.44 22.93 -15.86
CA GLN A 45 27.22 22.36 -16.45
C GLN A 45 26.88 20.99 -15.85
N ASP A 46 27.87 20.12 -15.68
CA ASP A 46 27.67 18.80 -15.06
C ASP A 46 27.32 18.91 -13.57
N MET A 47 27.95 19.85 -12.85
CA MET A 47 27.59 20.18 -11.47
C MET A 47 26.14 20.70 -11.36
N LEU A 48 25.74 21.62 -12.23
CA LEU A 48 24.37 22.13 -12.30
C LEU A 48 23.36 21.02 -12.62
N ARG A 49 23.68 20.14 -13.57
CA ARG A 49 22.85 18.98 -13.91
C ARG A 49 22.71 18.02 -12.73
N ARG A 50 23.80 17.71 -12.03
CA ARG A 50 23.76 16.86 -10.83
C ARG A 50 22.94 17.50 -9.72
N PHE A 51 23.09 18.81 -9.52
CA PHE A 51 22.32 19.54 -8.52
C PHE A 51 20.81 19.55 -8.87
N GLN A 52 20.46 19.86 -10.12
CA GLN A 52 19.08 19.79 -10.60
C GLN A 52 18.50 18.37 -10.52
N GLN A 53 19.30 17.33 -10.81
CA GLN A 53 18.89 15.94 -10.65
C GLN A 53 18.65 15.59 -9.18
N GLN A 54 19.52 16.02 -8.26
CA GLN A 54 19.32 15.81 -6.83
C GLN A 54 18.08 16.53 -6.29
N GLU A 55 17.83 17.75 -6.75
CA GLU A 55 16.65 18.51 -6.38
C GLU A 55 15.38 17.86 -6.95
N ALA A 56 15.39 17.44 -8.21
CA ALA A 56 14.30 16.70 -8.82
C ALA A 56 14.05 15.35 -8.12
N GLU A 57 15.09 14.62 -7.73
CA GLU A 57 14.98 13.39 -6.95
C GLU A 57 14.42 13.67 -5.54
N SER A 58 14.84 14.75 -4.89
CA SER A 58 14.31 15.18 -3.59
C SER A 58 12.82 15.51 -3.69
N LEU A 59 12.42 16.29 -4.70
CA LEU A 59 11.02 16.61 -4.98
C LEU A 59 10.20 15.36 -5.33
N TRP A 60 10.78 14.43 -6.09
CA TRP A 60 10.15 13.15 -6.43
C TRP A 60 9.94 12.27 -5.21
N ARG A 61 10.93 12.17 -4.31
CA ARG A 61 10.81 11.46 -3.04
C ARG A 61 9.73 12.09 -2.14
N ARG A 62 9.55 13.40 -2.25
CA ARG A 62 8.49 14.17 -1.59
C ARG A 62 7.19 14.21 -2.38
N HIS A 63 7.02 13.43 -3.45
CA HIS A 63 5.78 13.47 -4.22
C HIS A 63 4.64 12.86 -3.41
N VAL A 64 3.87 13.76 -2.80
CA VAL A 64 2.71 13.48 -1.97
C VAL A 64 1.47 13.66 -2.84
N ASP A 65 0.82 12.56 -3.17
CA ASP A 65 -0.39 12.54 -4.00
C ASP A 65 -1.59 12.22 -3.10
N LEU A 66 -2.01 13.22 -2.32
CA LEU A 66 -3.22 13.14 -1.48
C LEU A 66 -4.49 13.55 -2.24
N GLY A 67 -4.35 14.02 -3.48
CA GLY A 67 -5.48 14.41 -4.33
C GLY A 67 -6.29 13.22 -4.86
N VAL A 68 -5.79 12.00 -4.67
CA VAL A 68 -6.36 10.77 -5.21
C VAL A 68 -6.47 9.71 -4.12
N VAL A 69 -7.60 8.99 -4.11
CA VAL A 69 -7.82 7.80 -3.29
C VAL A 69 -7.74 6.56 -4.17
N GLN A 70 -6.97 5.57 -3.73
CA GLN A 70 -6.88 4.27 -4.39
C GLN A 70 -7.51 3.19 -3.52
N ALA A 71 -8.55 2.52 -4.01
CA ALA A 71 -9.02 1.30 -3.38
C ALA A 71 -8.21 0.10 -3.88
N CYS A 72 -7.76 -0.74 -2.96
CA CYS A 72 -7.02 -1.94 -3.29
C CYS A 72 -7.34 -3.11 -2.37
N LEU A 73 -7.35 -4.29 -2.98
CA LEU A 73 -7.43 -5.58 -2.31
C LEU A 73 -6.02 -6.15 -2.14
N LEU A 74 -5.66 -6.53 -0.91
CA LEU A 74 -4.48 -7.33 -0.64
C LEU A 74 -4.86 -8.81 -0.49
N THR A 75 -3.99 -9.70 -0.96
CA THR A 75 -4.13 -11.15 -0.75
C THR A 75 -2.79 -11.80 -0.45
N THR A 76 -2.85 -12.91 0.30
CA THR A 76 -1.68 -13.69 0.76
C THR A 76 -1.46 -14.97 -0.04
N GLU A 77 -2.22 -15.17 -1.12
CA GLU A 77 -2.23 -16.35 -2.00
C GLU A 77 -0.81 -16.85 -2.38
N HIS A 78 0.11 -15.94 -2.68
CA HIS A 78 1.47 -16.26 -3.13
C HIS A 78 2.55 -16.00 -2.06
N LEU A 79 2.15 -15.81 -0.80
CA LEU A 79 3.06 -15.48 0.27
C LEU A 79 4.00 -16.64 0.58
N LYS A 80 3.45 -17.84 0.82
CA LYS A 80 4.24 -19.03 1.18
C LYS A 80 5.13 -19.54 0.03
N SER A 81 4.69 -19.40 -1.21
CA SER A 81 5.40 -19.94 -2.38
C SER A 81 6.41 -18.97 -2.98
N LEU A 82 6.09 -17.67 -3.04
CA LEU A 82 6.89 -16.66 -3.74
C LEU A 82 7.35 -15.51 -2.84
N GLY A 83 6.94 -15.47 -1.57
CA GLY A 83 7.20 -14.34 -0.70
C GLY A 83 6.49 -13.07 -1.15
N ARG A 84 5.31 -13.22 -1.79
CA ARG A 84 4.56 -12.12 -2.41
C ARG A 84 3.21 -11.90 -1.73
N VAL A 85 3.00 -10.68 -1.23
CA VAL A 85 1.66 -10.13 -0.96
C VAL A 85 1.13 -9.46 -2.22
N GLU A 86 0.08 -10.01 -2.81
CA GLU A 86 -0.53 -9.48 -4.02
C GLU A 86 -1.36 -8.24 -3.72
N LYS A 87 -1.38 -7.29 -4.66
CA LYS A 87 -2.18 -6.08 -4.58
C LYS A 87 -2.96 -5.92 -5.87
N ARG A 88 -4.28 -5.95 -5.79
CA ARG A 88 -5.19 -5.67 -6.91
C ARG A 88 -5.83 -4.29 -6.68
N THR A 89 -5.79 -3.43 -7.69
CA THR A 89 -6.45 -2.12 -7.61
C THR A 89 -7.90 -2.28 -8.02
N LEU A 90 -8.83 -1.84 -7.17
CA LEU A 90 -10.26 -1.87 -7.46
C LEU A 90 -10.65 -0.61 -8.25
N PHE A 91 -10.30 0.56 -7.73
CA PHE A 91 -10.48 1.83 -8.41
C PHE A 91 -9.46 2.88 -7.95
N VAL A 92 -9.36 3.94 -8.73
CA VAL A 92 -8.59 5.14 -8.43
C VAL A 92 -9.47 6.35 -8.77
N LYS A 93 -9.74 7.21 -7.79
CA LYS A 93 -10.65 8.36 -7.95
C LYS A 93 -10.08 9.62 -7.30
N PRO A 94 -10.40 10.81 -7.80
CA PRO A 94 -10.10 12.06 -7.09
C PRO A 94 -10.71 12.03 -5.69
N ILE A 95 -9.96 12.48 -4.68
CA ILE A 95 -10.39 12.41 -3.28
C ILE A 95 -11.68 13.20 -3.03
N ALA A 96 -11.87 14.32 -3.76
CA ALA A 96 -13.07 15.14 -3.71
C ALA A 96 -14.31 14.45 -4.30
N GLU A 97 -14.14 13.49 -5.22
CA GLU A 97 -15.25 12.66 -5.71
C GLU A 97 -15.66 11.62 -4.66
N VAL A 98 -14.68 11.07 -3.93
CA VAL A 98 -14.91 10.08 -2.88
C VAL A 98 -15.58 10.73 -1.67
N PHE A 99 -15.00 11.82 -1.16
CA PHE A 99 -15.49 12.57 -0.01
C PHE A 99 -16.05 13.93 -0.46
N ARG A 100 -17.30 13.94 -0.89
CA ARG A 100 -17.99 15.17 -1.36
C ARG A 100 -18.24 16.20 -0.26
N ASN A 101 -18.32 15.75 0.99
CA ASN A 101 -18.47 16.64 2.13
C ASN A 101 -17.11 17.27 2.46
N GLU A 102 -17.02 18.60 2.32
CA GLU A 102 -15.77 19.36 2.53
C GLU A 102 -15.18 19.19 3.94
N TYR A 103 -16.03 19.06 4.97
CA TYR A 103 -15.58 18.83 6.34
C TYR A 103 -14.91 17.46 6.47
N VAL A 104 -15.54 16.40 5.94
CA VAL A 104 -14.99 15.04 5.97
C VAL A 104 -13.70 14.98 5.16
N LEU A 105 -13.68 15.59 3.98
CA LEU A 105 -12.49 15.68 3.14
C LEU A 105 -11.32 16.39 3.86
N ALA A 106 -11.57 17.57 4.42
CA ALA A 106 -10.57 18.33 5.16
C ALA A 106 -10.03 17.52 6.36
N ASN A 107 -10.91 16.78 7.04
CA ASN A 107 -10.51 15.94 8.16
C ASN A 107 -9.66 14.73 7.72
N VAL A 108 -10.00 14.09 6.61
CA VAL A 108 -9.19 13.00 6.03
C VAL A 108 -7.79 13.51 5.67
N LEU A 109 -7.69 14.66 4.99
CA LEU A 109 -6.41 15.24 4.58
C LEU A 109 -5.55 15.63 5.80
N ARG A 110 -6.13 16.34 6.76
CA ARG A 110 -5.47 16.70 8.03
C ARG A 110 -4.98 15.47 8.79
N THR A 111 -5.77 14.41 8.78
CA THR A 111 -5.41 13.16 9.45
C THR A 111 -4.31 12.41 8.69
N ALA A 112 -4.30 12.49 7.36
CA ALA A 112 -3.22 11.94 6.55
C ALA A 112 -1.88 12.62 6.80
N GLU A 113 -1.86 13.94 6.97
CA GLU A 113 -0.65 14.66 7.37
C GLU A 113 -0.14 14.21 8.75
N LYS A 114 -1.06 14.02 9.72
CA LYS A 114 -0.70 13.51 11.06
C LYS A 114 -0.16 12.09 11.03
N ALA A 115 -0.80 11.21 10.27
CA ALA A 115 -0.40 9.82 10.10
C ALA A 115 1.03 9.72 9.53
N VAL A 116 1.31 10.53 8.51
CA VAL A 116 2.65 10.64 7.89
C VAL A 116 3.67 11.16 8.89
N ALA A 117 3.34 12.22 9.66
CA ALA A 117 4.24 12.78 10.67
C ALA A 117 4.59 11.77 11.79
N LYS A 118 3.66 10.86 12.12
CA LYS A 118 3.84 9.82 13.14
C LYS A 118 4.40 8.50 12.59
N ASN A 119 4.58 8.40 11.27
CA ASN A 119 4.90 7.15 10.59
C ASN A 119 3.91 6.01 10.90
N GLU A 120 2.63 6.34 11.08
CA GLU A 120 1.56 5.36 11.31
C GLU A 120 0.69 5.27 10.06
N PRO A 121 0.63 4.11 9.37
CA PRO A 121 0.00 4.03 8.07
C PRO A 121 -1.53 4.05 8.10
N PHE A 122 -2.17 3.79 9.24
CA PHE A 122 -3.65 3.69 9.35
C PHE A 122 -4.24 5.05 9.75
N LEU A 123 -5.01 5.67 8.85
CA LEU A 123 -5.54 7.02 9.08
C LEU A 123 -6.57 7.07 10.19
N VAL A 124 -7.40 6.05 10.25
CA VAL A 124 -8.56 5.96 11.14
C VAL A 124 -8.19 5.87 12.61
N THR A 125 -6.96 5.49 12.97
CA THR A 125 -6.50 5.47 14.37
C THR A 125 -6.28 6.87 14.94
N HIS A 126 -6.29 7.89 14.08
CA HIS A 126 -6.10 9.29 14.46
C HIS A 126 -7.38 10.14 14.35
N MET A 127 -8.51 9.51 14.01
CA MET A 127 -9.81 10.16 13.85
C MET A 127 -10.65 10.01 15.11
N SER A 128 -11.58 10.94 15.34
CA SER A 128 -12.63 10.76 16.34
C SER A 128 -13.58 9.63 15.92
N GLN A 129 -14.31 9.02 16.87
CA GLN A 129 -15.25 7.93 16.56
C GLN A 129 -16.33 8.34 15.55
N GLU A 130 -16.86 9.56 15.65
CA GLU A 130 -17.83 10.11 14.72
C GLU A 130 -17.24 10.27 13.31
N ASP A 131 -16.02 10.80 13.21
CA ASP A 131 -15.33 10.95 11.94
C ASP A 131 -15.05 9.60 11.28
N LYS A 132 -14.61 8.59 12.06
CA LYS A 132 -14.37 7.22 11.56
C LYS A 132 -15.62 6.68 10.90
N TRP A 133 -16.78 6.82 11.56
CA TRP A 133 -18.05 6.36 11.03
C TRP A 133 -18.37 7.01 9.68
N HIS A 134 -18.27 8.34 9.57
CA HIS A 134 -18.54 9.05 8.32
C HIS A 134 -17.57 8.68 7.20
N VAL A 135 -16.27 8.60 7.51
CA VAL A 135 -15.23 8.24 6.54
C VAL A 135 -15.41 6.81 6.03
N LEU A 136 -15.55 5.85 6.95
CA LEU A 136 -15.66 4.44 6.59
C LEU A 136 -16.99 4.15 5.88
N THR A 137 -18.11 4.75 6.32
CA THR A 137 -19.41 4.60 5.63
C THR A 137 -19.37 5.16 4.21
N THR A 138 -18.72 6.32 4.03
CA THR A 138 -18.51 6.88 2.69
C THR A 138 -17.70 5.92 1.82
N CYS A 139 -16.64 5.32 2.37
CA CYS A 139 -15.85 4.31 1.68
C CYS A 139 -16.67 3.06 1.34
N THR A 140 -17.56 2.60 2.24
CA THR A 140 -18.47 1.47 2.00
C THR A 140 -19.29 1.70 0.74
N ASN A 141 -19.85 2.90 0.54
CA ASN A 141 -20.69 3.20 -0.62
C ASN A 141 -19.91 3.11 -1.94
N HIS A 142 -18.66 3.56 -1.97
CA HIS A 142 -17.83 3.41 -3.17
C HIS A 142 -17.39 1.97 -3.39
N LEU A 143 -17.02 1.24 -2.33
CA LEU A 143 -16.66 -0.18 -2.43
C LEU A 143 -17.84 -1.04 -2.87
N SER A 144 -19.03 -0.83 -2.30
CA SER A 144 -20.23 -1.60 -2.63
C SER A 144 -20.61 -1.43 -4.10
N SER A 145 -20.45 -0.22 -4.66
CA SER A 145 -20.68 0.02 -6.09
C SER A 145 -19.79 -0.83 -7.01
N CYS A 146 -18.59 -1.20 -6.56
CA CYS A 146 -17.68 -2.08 -7.32
C CYS A 146 -18.17 -3.53 -7.33
N PHE A 147 -18.94 -3.92 -6.31
CA PHE A 147 -19.42 -5.28 -6.14
C PHE A 147 -20.91 -5.48 -6.45
N ALA A 148 -21.65 -4.38 -6.64
CA ALA A 148 -23.08 -4.41 -6.96
C ALA A 148 -23.42 -5.29 -8.16
N PRO A 149 -22.66 -5.28 -9.28
CA PRO A 149 -22.95 -6.19 -10.40
C PRO A 149 -22.90 -7.66 -9.99
N TYR A 150 -21.95 -8.07 -9.13
CA TYR A 150 -21.85 -9.45 -8.67
C TYR A 150 -23.03 -9.84 -7.79
N HIS A 151 -23.58 -8.91 -6.99
CA HIS A 151 -24.81 -9.14 -6.22
C HIS A 151 -26.03 -9.34 -7.12
N VAL A 152 -26.15 -8.53 -8.18
CA VAL A 152 -27.22 -8.71 -9.19
C VAL A 152 -27.09 -10.07 -9.87
N PHE A 153 -25.89 -10.42 -10.34
CA PHE A 153 -25.63 -11.73 -10.93
C PHE A 153 -25.88 -12.87 -9.94
N PHE A 154 -25.50 -12.71 -8.68
CA PHE A 154 -25.74 -13.70 -7.62
C PHE A 154 -27.23 -13.95 -7.42
N ASN A 155 -28.02 -12.87 -7.32
CA ASN A 155 -29.47 -12.97 -7.11
C ASN A 155 -30.18 -13.59 -8.31
N GLU A 156 -29.77 -13.24 -9.53
CA GLU A 156 -30.31 -13.86 -10.75
C GLU A 156 -29.85 -15.32 -10.90
N ALA A 157 -28.57 -15.60 -10.64
CA ALA A 157 -28.03 -16.94 -10.71
C ALA A 157 -28.67 -17.85 -9.67
N ARG A 158 -28.94 -17.41 -8.44
CA ARG A 158 -29.63 -18.24 -7.42
C ARG A 158 -31.00 -18.77 -7.85
N ARG A 159 -31.63 -18.18 -8.88
CA ARG A 159 -32.85 -18.75 -9.49
C ARG A 159 -32.59 -20.07 -10.24
N VAL A 160 -31.32 -20.41 -10.50
CA VAL A 160 -30.84 -21.57 -11.25
C VAL A 160 -29.63 -22.16 -10.52
N GLU A 161 -29.76 -23.30 -9.82
CA GLU A 161 -28.68 -24.05 -9.10
C GLU A 161 -27.25 -23.47 -9.27
N SER A 162 -26.98 -22.36 -8.58
CA SER A 162 -25.80 -21.55 -8.89
C SER A 162 -24.67 -21.83 -7.92
N TYR A 163 -23.48 -22.07 -8.47
CA TYR A 163 -22.24 -22.32 -7.72
C TYR A 163 -21.63 -21.05 -7.12
N TYR A 164 -22.41 -20.02 -6.83
CA TYR A 164 -21.84 -18.82 -6.23
C TYR A 164 -21.64 -19.01 -4.73
N GLN A 165 -20.48 -18.56 -4.27
CA GLN A 165 -20.15 -18.45 -2.86
C GLN A 165 -20.09 -16.97 -2.48
N SER A 166 -19.98 -16.71 -1.19
CA SER A 166 -19.81 -15.36 -0.69
C SER A 166 -18.78 -15.31 0.40
N ALA A 167 -18.00 -14.23 0.44
CA ALA A 167 -16.99 -14.01 1.45
C ALA A 167 -17.18 -12.65 2.10
N TRP A 168 -16.78 -12.57 3.36
CA TRP A 168 -16.64 -11.31 4.06
C TRP A 168 -15.27 -10.73 3.80
N TYR A 169 -15.27 -9.44 3.48
CA TYR A 169 -14.08 -8.64 3.38
C TYR A 169 -14.13 -7.53 4.40
N VAL A 170 -12.96 -7.12 4.81
CA VAL A 170 -12.75 -6.12 5.84
C VAL A 170 -11.92 -5.01 5.22
N PHE A 171 -12.25 -3.76 5.50
CA PHE A 171 -11.52 -2.64 4.95
C PHE A 171 -11.29 -1.50 5.95
N THR A 172 -10.27 -0.70 5.65
CA THR A 172 -9.87 0.48 6.41
C THR A 172 -9.18 1.50 5.51
N LEU A 173 -8.79 2.66 6.05
CA LEU A 173 -8.14 3.73 5.30
C LEU A 173 -6.68 3.87 5.74
N THR A 174 -5.75 3.87 4.78
CA THR A 174 -4.31 4.00 5.02
C THR A 174 -3.71 5.18 4.25
N CYS A 175 -2.62 5.75 4.74
CA CYS A 175 -1.78 6.70 4.03
C CYS A 175 -0.32 6.33 4.29
N ALA A 176 0.30 5.72 3.29
CA ALA A 176 1.66 5.22 3.43
C ALA A 176 2.43 5.39 2.13
N GLN A 177 3.71 5.72 2.27
CA GLN A 177 4.66 5.71 1.18
C GLN A 177 5.26 4.30 1.08
N THR A 178 5.29 3.73 -0.12
CA THR A 178 5.98 2.44 -0.32
C THR A 178 7.43 2.74 -0.67
N GLU A 179 8.33 2.65 0.31
CA GLU A 179 9.74 3.03 0.15
C GLU A 179 10.63 1.96 -0.52
N ALA A 180 10.03 0.86 -0.97
CA ALA A 180 10.80 -0.27 -1.44
C ALA A 180 11.18 -0.20 -2.93
N SER A 181 12.47 -0.38 -3.16
CA SER A 181 13.09 -0.60 -4.47
C SER A 181 12.52 -1.82 -5.21
N GLY A 182 12.65 -1.82 -6.54
CA GLY A 182 12.31 -3.00 -7.35
C GLY A 182 10.88 -3.03 -7.89
N ARG A 183 10.35 -1.90 -8.40
CA ARG A 183 9.38 -2.03 -9.51
C ARG A 183 10.09 -2.80 -10.61
N TRP A 184 9.53 -3.96 -10.94
CA TRP A 184 9.76 -4.51 -12.24
C TRP A 184 8.77 -3.79 -13.15
N PHE A 185 9.28 -3.09 -14.16
CA PHE A 185 8.43 -2.75 -15.30
C PHE A 185 7.87 -4.07 -15.85
N ILE A 186 6.74 -4.05 -16.56
CA ILE A 186 6.05 -5.26 -17.06
C ILE A 186 7.01 -6.24 -17.77
N THR A 187 8.17 -5.75 -18.25
CA THR A 187 9.31 -6.53 -18.71
C THR A 187 10.31 -6.89 -17.58
N PRO A 188 10.56 -8.18 -17.30
CA PRO A 188 11.46 -8.65 -16.24
C PRO A 188 12.96 -8.35 -16.48
N LEU A 189 13.30 -7.68 -17.58
CA LEU A 189 14.69 -7.46 -18.02
C LEU A 189 15.27 -6.11 -17.58
N LYS A 190 14.46 -5.22 -17.00
CA LYS A 190 14.93 -3.90 -16.57
C LYS A 190 14.38 -3.54 -15.19
N PRO A 191 15.14 -3.79 -14.10
CA PRO A 191 14.73 -3.32 -12.78
C PRO A 191 14.65 -1.79 -12.82
N VAL A 192 13.55 -1.24 -12.29
CA VAL A 192 13.49 0.19 -11.99
C VAL A 192 14.54 0.47 -10.90
N GLY A 193 15.21 1.62 -11.00
CA GLY A 193 16.40 1.93 -10.19
C GLY A 193 16.23 1.69 -8.69
N LYS A 194 17.35 1.46 -7.99
CA LYS A 194 17.40 1.16 -6.54
C LYS A 194 16.72 2.20 -5.64
N ASN A 195 16.47 3.40 -6.16
CA ASN A 195 15.83 4.51 -5.45
C ASN A 195 14.36 4.74 -5.87
N ASP A 196 13.68 3.73 -6.43
CA ASP A 196 12.24 3.84 -6.76
C ASP A 196 11.41 3.93 -5.48
N VAL A 197 11.08 5.15 -5.08
CA VAL A 197 10.15 5.42 -3.98
C VAL A 197 8.75 5.52 -4.57
N GLY A 198 7.81 4.74 -4.04
CA GLY A 198 6.41 4.86 -4.37
C GLY A 198 5.85 6.21 -3.92
N MET A 199 4.81 6.69 -4.58
CA MET A 199 4.09 7.90 -4.13
C MET A 199 3.36 7.63 -2.82
N LEU A 200 3.42 8.60 -1.91
CA LEU A 200 2.55 8.65 -0.74
C LEU A 200 1.12 8.89 -1.21
N ARG A 201 0.20 8.00 -0.84
CA ARG A 201 -1.20 8.04 -1.27
C ARG A 201 -2.14 7.54 -0.19
N ILE A 202 -3.35 8.09 -0.19
CA ILE A 202 -4.47 7.59 0.60
C ILE A 202 -5.07 6.37 -0.10
N ARG A 203 -5.28 5.29 0.66
CA ARG A 203 -5.77 4.02 0.14
C ARG A 203 -6.90 3.47 0.98
N ILE A 204 -7.96 3.01 0.32
CA ILE A 204 -8.94 2.12 0.93
C ILE A 204 -8.36 0.71 0.82
N LEU A 205 -7.91 0.18 1.94
CA LEU A 205 -7.26 -1.13 2.01
C LEU A 205 -8.30 -2.18 2.38
N MET A 206 -8.50 -3.16 1.51
CA MET A 206 -9.45 -4.26 1.69
C MET A 206 -8.69 -5.60 1.75
N MET A 207 -9.15 -6.51 2.60
CA MET A 207 -8.60 -7.85 2.75
C MET A 207 -9.70 -8.85 3.10
N ASN A 208 -9.51 -10.13 2.76
CA ASN A 208 -10.46 -11.17 3.13
C ASN A 208 -10.48 -11.33 4.66
N GLU A 209 -11.67 -11.50 5.25
CA GLU A 209 -11.81 -11.65 6.70
C GLU A 209 -11.07 -12.89 7.22
N GLN A 210 -11.19 -14.01 6.51
CA GLN A 210 -10.52 -15.26 6.89
C GLN A 210 -9.00 -15.09 6.85
N GLU A 211 -8.44 -14.42 5.83
CA GLU A 211 -7.01 -14.15 5.80
C GLU A 211 -6.56 -13.28 7.00
N LEU A 212 -7.35 -12.29 7.42
CA LEU A 212 -7.02 -11.52 8.63
C LEU A 212 -7.03 -12.40 9.87
N ARG A 213 -8.02 -13.28 10.04
CA ARG A 213 -8.08 -14.24 11.16
C ARG A 213 -6.88 -15.17 11.17
N ASP A 214 -6.51 -15.69 10.01
CA ASP A 214 -5.39 -16.60 9.85
C ASP A 214 -4.05 -15.90 10.15
N ILE A 215 -3.91 -14.61 9.83
CA ILE A 215 -2.74 -13.82 10.24
C ILE A 215 -2.76 -13.54 11.74
N SER A 216 -3.90 -13.12 12.31
CA SER A 216 -4.03 -12.83 13.75
C SER A 216 -3.78 -14.06 14.62
N SER A 217 -4.18 -15.24 14.16
CA SER A 217 -3.97 -16.53 14.84
C SER A 217 -2.58 -17.15 14.61
N GLY A 218 -1.80 -16.60 13.67
CA GLY A 218 -0.50 -17.15 13.27
C GLY A 218 -0.58 -18.35 12.32
N ALA A 219 -1.73 -18.69 11.77
CA ALA A 219 -1.85 -19.72 10.72
C ALA A 219 -1.17 -19.30 9.40
N ILE A 220 -1.15 -17.99 9.11
CA ILE A 220 -0.36 -17.39 8.04
C ILE A 220 0.79 -16.61 8.65
N GLU A 221 2.00 -17.12 8.44
CA GLU A 221 3.25 -16.52 8.90
C GLU A 221 4.04 -15.91 7.72
N PRO A 222 4.98 -14.99 7.99
CA PRO A 222 5.91 -14.52 6.96
C PRO A 222 6.72 -15.68 6.34
N PRO A 223 7.13 -15.57 5.08
CA PRO A 223 7.94 -16.59 4.41
C PRO A 223 9.31 -16.74 5.09
N SER A 224 9.69 -17.98 5.42
CA SER A 224 10.97 -18.27 6.09
C SER A 224 12.21 -17.95 5.23
N PHE A 225 12.07 -17.98 3.91
CA PHE A 225 13.12 -17.63 2.95
C PHE A 225 13.20 -16.12 2.64
N GLY A 226 12.34 -15.30 3.26
CA GLY A 226 12.25 -13.86 3.03
C GLY A 226 11.25 -13.45 1.94
N PHE A 227 11.06 -12.15 1.79
CA PHE A 227 10.12 -11.58 0.81
C PHE A 227 10.76 -11.44 -0.58
N PHE A 228 9.91 -11.46 -1.62
CA PHE A 228 10.34 -11.25 -3.00
C PHE A 228 11.09 -9.93 -3.20
N ASN A 229 10.67 -8.88 -2.50
CA ASN A 229 11.35 -7.60 -2.35
C ASN A 229 10.78 -6.82 -1.16
N GLY A 230 11.39 -5.69 -0.82
CA GLY A 230 10.93 -4.84 0.30
C GLY A 230 9.50 -4.31 0.15
N ARG A 231 8.89 -4.35 -1.05
CA ARG A 231 7.50 -3.90 -1.24
C ARG A 231 6.53 -4.93 -0.72
N HIS A 232 6.81 -6.21 -0.95
CA HIS A 232 5.98 -7.28 -0.41
C HIS A 232 6.16 -7.37 1.11
N GLU A 233 7.36 -7.12 1.62
CA GLU A 233 7.62 -6.97 3.06
C GLU A 233 6.80 -5.81 3.65
N SER A 234 6.88 -4.59 3.08
CA SER A 234 6.09 -3.44 3.53
C SER A 234 4.57 -3.68 3.50
N ARG A 235 4.08 -4.37 2.45
CA ARG A 235 2.67 -4.80 2.39
C ARG A 235 2.33 -5.80 3.48
N TRP A 236 3.21 -6.77 3.74
CA TRP A 236 3.03 -7.73 4.82
C TRP A 236 2.97 -7.06 6.18
N THR A 237 3.87 -6.12 6.48
CA THR A 237 3.81 -5.30 7.70
C THR A 237 2.46 -4.58 7.82
N THR A 238 1.94 -4.08 6.69
CA THR A 238 0.59 -3.47 6.65
C THR A 238 -0.49 -4.50 6.96
N CYS A 239 -0.44 -5.70 6.38
CA CYS A 239 -1.37 -6.81 6.65
C CYS A 239 -1.34 -7.23 8.14
N GLN A 240 -0.15 -7.33 8.75
CA GLN A 240 0.00 -7.68 10.16
C GLN A 240 -0.63 -6.63 11.07
N ARG A 241 -0.34 -5.34 10.83
CA ARG A 241 -0.96 -4.26 11.60
C ARG A 241 -2.47 -4.20 11.38
N PHE A 242 -2.96 -4.51 10.17
CA PHE A 242 -4.38 -4.61 9.90
C PHE A 242 -5.03 -5.77 10.68
N ALA A 243 -4.38 -6.93 10.70
CA ALA A 243 -4.82 -8.11 11.45
C ALA A 243 -4.82 -7.86 12.97
N GLU A 244 -3.87 -7.07 13.49
CA GLU A 244 -3.84 -6.64 14.89
C GLU A 244 -5.06 -5.75 15.24
N LEU A 245 -5.31 -4.71 14.42
CA LEU A 245 -6.48 -3.83 14.61
C LEU A 245 -7.80 -4.61 14.48
N PHE A 246 -7.85 -5.57 13.54
CA PHE A 246 -8.99 -6.47 13.36
C PHE A 246 -9.20 -7.36 14.59
N GLY A 247 -8.14 -8.02 15.08
CA GLY A 247 -8.20 -8.87 16.26
C GLY A 247 -8.68 -8.11 17.49
N ARG A 248 -8.14 -6.91 17.74
CA ARG A 248 -8.60 -6.03 18.83
C ARG A 248 -10.09 -5.70 18.75
N GLN A 249 -10.56 -5.33 17.55
CA GLN A 249 -11.98 -5.04 17.33
C GLN A 249 -12.84 -6.29 17.53
N LEU A 250 -12.40 -7.44 17.03
CA LEU A 250 -13.13 -8.69 17.13
C LEU A 250 -13.21 -9.21 18.57
N THR A 251 -12.10 -9.24 19.31
CA THR A 251 -12.05 -9.65 20.71
C THR A 251 -13.02 -8.84 21.56
N ARG A 252 -13.10 -7.53 21.31
CA ARG A 252 -14.05 -6.65 22.00
C ARG A 252 -15.50 -6.97 21.68
N VAL A 253 -15.81 -7.21 20.40
CA VAL A 253 -17.19 -7.51 19.95
C VAL A 253 -17.65 -8.90 20.43
N ALA A 254 -16.77 -9.89 20.32
CA ALA A 254 -17.07 -11.27 20.66
C ALA A 254 -16.98 -11.55 22.18
N GLY A 255 -16.25 -10.71 22.93
CA GLY A 255 -16.00 -10.91 24.35
C GLY A 255 -15.11 -12.13 24.64
N THR A 256 -14.31 -12.56 23.66
CA THR A 256 -13.37 -13.70 23.77
C THR A 256 -12.03 -13.34 23.14
N ASP A 257 -10.95 -13.83 23.75
CA ASP A 257 -9.57 -13.61 23.28
C ASP A 257 -9.19 -14.55 22.11
N ASP A 258 -9.99 -15.61 21.86
CA ASP A 258 -9.77 -16.51 20.74
C ASP A 258 -10.30 -15.92 19.42
N VAL A 259 -9.44 -15.17 18.73
CA VAL A 259 -9.73 -14.53 17.42
C VAL A 259 -10.03 -15.57 16.32
N GLY A 260 -9.47 -16.77 16.41
CA GLY A 260 -9.62 -17.81 15.38
C GLY A 260 -11.05 -18.35 15.31
N GLY A 261 -11.64 -18.62 16.48
CA GLY A 261 -13.03 -19.06 16.63
C GLY A 261 -14.04 -17.95 16.88
N ALA A 262 -13.60 -16.72 17.16
CA ALA A 262 -14.51 -15.62 17.50
C ALA A 262 -15.44 -15.25 16.35
N GLU A 263 -16.74 -15.41 16.54
CA GLU A 263 -17.72 -14.82 15.64
C GLU A 263 -17.90 -13.34 15.95
N TRP A 264 -18.16 -12.53 14.92
CA TRP A 264 -18.60 -11.13 15.10
C TRP A 264 -19.96 -11.00 15.82
N GLY A 265 -20.54 -12.11 16.29
CA GLY A 265 -21.91 -12.23 16.75
C GLY A 265 -22.92 -12.13 15.59
N PRO A 266 -24.23 -12.17 15.89
CA PRO A 266 -25.27 -11.87 14.94
C PRO A 266 -25.17 -10.40 14.54
N ASN A 267 -24.37 -10.16 13.51
CA ASN A 267 -24.51 -9.07 12.57
C ASN A 267 -24.29 -7.63 13.10
N LEU A 268 -23.08 -7.09 12.95
CA LEU A 268 -22.88 -5.62 12.92
C LEU A 268 -23.45 -4.95 11.66
N CYS A 269 -23.71 -5.72 10.59
CA CYS A 269 -24.36 -5.22 9.35
C CYS A 269 -25.81 -5.66 9.19
N GLY A 270 -26.25 -6.66 9.93
CA GLY A 270 -27.61 -7.17 9.83
C GLY A 270 -28.49 -6.39 10.79
N ARG A 271 -29.64 -5.97 10.27
CA ARG A 271 -30.78 -5.34 10.93
C ARG A 271 -30.57 -5.02 12.41
N LEU A 272 -30.86 -3.76 12.76
CA LEU A 272 -31.53 -3.39 14.01
C LEU A 272 -32.82 -4.22 14.19
N SER A 273 -32.74 -5.54 14.24
CA SER A 273 -33.79 -6.35 14.81
C SER A 273 -33.72 -5.98 16.26
N ASN A 274 -34.66 -5.13 16.66
CA ASN A 274 -34.98 -4.79 18.03
C ASN A 274 -34.84 -6.06 18.89
N SER A 275 -33.64 -6.28 19.44
CA SER A 275 -33.55 -7.06 20.66
C SER A 275 -34.48 -6.30 21.60
N LYS A 276 -35.42 -6.98 22.22
CA LYS A 276 -36.43 -6.36 23.09
C LYS A 276 -35.82 -5.63 24.31
N LYS A 277 -34.50 -5.39 24.35
CA LYS A 277 -33.89 -4.33 25.14
C LYS A 277 -34.11 -2.98 24.44
N LYS A 278 -35.12 -2.24 24.93
CA LYS A 278 -35.30 -0.81 24.68
C LYS A 278 -33.94 -0.08 24.80
N GLY A 279 -33.44 0.48 23.69
CA GLY A 279 -32.81 1.80 23.74
C GLY A 279 -31.30 1.97 23.58
N SER A 280 -30.54 1.10 22.91
CA SER A 280 -29.19 1.51 22.46
C SER A 280 -28.73 0.81 21.19
N ASN A 281 -28.25 1.61 20.23
CA ASN A 281 -27.46 1.12 19.09
C ASN A 281 -26.25 0.36 19.66
N PRO A 282 -25.91 -0.85 19.20
CA PRO A 282 -24.74 -1.58 19.68
C PRO A 282 -23.44 -0.77 19.54
N LEU A 283 -23.30 -0.01 18.44
CA LEU A 283 -22.20 0.96 18.22
C LEU A 283 -22.18 2.13 19.22
N LEU A 284 -23.33 2.54 19.76
CA LEU A 284 -23.42 3.57 20.80
C LEU A 284 -23.32 2.97 22.22
N SER A 285 -23.67 1.70 22.40
CA SER A 285 -23.60 1.00 23.69
C SER A 285 -22.17 0.64 24.12
N SER A 286 -21.21 0.63 23.17
CA SER A 286 -19.79 0.51 23.51
C SER A 286 -19.16 1.81 24.03
N MET A 287 -19.91 2.92 24.09
CA MET A 287 -19.51 4.17 24.76
C MET A 287 -19.64 4.05 26.30
N GLY A 288 -19.19 2.93 26.85
CA GLY A 288 -18.98 2.78 28.29
C GLY A 288 -18.06 3.88 28.83
N SER A 289 -18.14 4.12 30.13
CA SER A 289 -17.68 5.31 30.88
C SER A 289 -16.18 5.65 30.86
N GLY A 290 -15.40 5.20 29.88
CA GLY A 290 -14.00 5.58 29.67
C GLY A 290 -13.82 6.38 28.38
N PRO A 291 -12.76 7.19 28.27
CA PRO A 291 -12.39 7.77 26.99
C PRO A 291 -12.13 6.62 26.00
N PRO A 292 -12.78 6.58 24.82
CA PRO A 292 -12.58 5.53 23.86
C PRO A 292 -11.12 5.53 23.40
N GLU A 293 -10.48 4.36 23.41
CA GLU A 293 -9.12 4.24 22.91
C GLU A 293 -9.09 4.67 21.43
N PRO A 294 -8.10 5.48 21.01
CA PRO A 294 -8.04 6.05 19.67
C PRO A 294 -7.99 5.00 18.56
N GLU A 295 -7.68 3.74 18.87
CA GLU A 295 -7.61 2.63 17.91
C GLU A 295 -8.93 1.83 17.78
N GLU A 296 -9.99 2.21 18.50
CA GLU A 296 -11.26 1.49 18.43
C GLU A 296 -12.04 1.78 17.13
N ASN A 297 -12.75 0.79 16.59
CA ASN A 297 -13.64 0.90 15.42
C ASN A 297 -12.95 1.43 14.15
N CYS A 298 -11.72 1.00 13.90
CA CYS A 298 -10.95 1.41 12.74
C CYS A 298 -11.37 0.70 11.43
N ILE A 299 -12.35 -0.20 11.52
CA ILE A 299 -12.58 -1.21 10.50
C ILE A 299 -14.08 -1.40 10.26
N LEU A 300 -14.46 -1.46 8.98
CA LEU A 300 -15.76 -1.92 8.53
C LEU A 300 -15.63 -3.19 7.69
N ARG A 301 -16.74 -3.93 7.59
CA ARG A 301 -16.86 -5.17 6.83
C ARG A 301 -17.86 -5.02 5.69
N ILE A 302 -17.63 -5.73 4.59
CA ILE A 302 -18.49 -5.77 3.41
C ILE A 302 -18.63 -7.20 2.93
N HIS A 303 -19.84 -7.56 2.49
CA HIS A 303 -20.15 -8.86 1.91
C HIS A 303 -19.97 -8.83 0.39
N VAL A 304 -19.22 -9.79 -0.14
CA VAL A 304 -18.93 -9.88 -1.58
C VAL A 304 -19.23 -11.29 -2.10
N PRO A 305 -20.17 -11.43 -3.05
CA PRO A 305 -20.42 -12.68 -3.74
C PRO A 305 -19.35 -12.89 -4.83
N PHE A 306 -18.98 -14.15 -5.04
CA PHE A 306 -18.05 -14.54 -6.08
C PHE A 306 -18.48 -15.88 -6.70
N PRO A 307 -18.22 -16.10 -7.99
CA PRO A 307 -18.49 -17.39 -8.60
C PRO A 307 -17.51 -18.41 -8.04
N ALA A 308 -17.99 -19.48 -7.39
CA ALA A 308 -17.17 -20.66 -7.24
C ALA A 308 -17.22 -21.36 -8.59
N GLY A 309 -16.07 -21.52 -9.25
CA GLY A 309 -16.01 -22.39 -10.41
C GLY A 309 -16.58 -23.75 -10.02
N LYS A 310 -17.28 -24.44 -10.94
CA LYS A 310 -17.60 -25.85 -10.77
C LYS A 310 -16.27 -26.57 -10.55
N GLY A 311 -15.89 -26.77 -9.29
CA GLY A 311 -14.74 -27.59 -8.92
C GLY A 311 -15.07 -28.99 -9.40
N GLY A 312 -14.55 -29.36 -10.56
CA GLY A 312 -14.59 -30.75 -10.99
C GLY A 312 -13.81 -31.56 -9.95
N GLY A 313 -14.53 -32.32 -9.13
CA GLY A 313 -13.93 -33.36 -8.29
C GLY A 313 -13.62 -33.00 -6.84
N ILE A 314 -14.35 -32.09 -6.18
CA ILE A 314 -14.40 -32.17 -4.70
C ILE A 314 -15.43 -33.25 -4.36
N GLU A 315 -14.93 -34.42 -3.98
CA GLU A 315 -15.72 -35.56 -3.50
C GLU A 315 -16.70 -35.11 -2.39
N GLU A 316 -17.92 -35.67 -2.43
CA GLU A 316 -19.09 -35.35 -1.60
C GLU A 316 -18.91 -35.43 -0.06
N SER A 317 -17.70 -35.71 0.45
CA SER A 317 -17.49 -35.96 1.88
C SER A 317 -17.44 -34.71 2.75
N ASP A 318 -17.20 -33.52 2.20
CA ASP A 318 -17.09 -32.25 2.97
C ASP A 318 -18.31 -31.30 2.83
N SER A 319 -19.37 -31.75 2.16
CA SER A 319 -20.55 -30.93 1.85
C SER A 319 -21.35 -30.47 3.08
N ARG A 320 -21.16 -31.09 4.25
CA ARG A 320 -21.92 -30.77 5.48
C ARG A 320 -21.51 -29.48 6.19
N ARG A 321 -20.37 -28.87 5.85
CA ARG A 321 -19.95 -27.57 6.43
C ARG A 321 -20.34 -26.36 5.60
N LEU A 322 -20.85 -26.55 4.38
CA LEU A 322 -21.16 -25.47 3.44
C LEU A 322 -22.61 -24.96 3.53
N GLU A 323 -23.51 -25.70 4.16
CA GLU A 323 -24.93 -25.30 4.31
C GLU A 323 -25.17 -24.20 5.37
N GLU A 324 -24.19 -23.88 6.21
CA GLU A 324 -24.32 -22.82 7.23
C GLU A 324 -24.05 -21.40 6.71
N CYS A 325 -23.64 -21.23 5.45
CA CYS A 325 -23.60 -19.92 4.79
C CYS A 325 -25.00 -19.45 4.36
N VAL A 326 -25.95 -19.39 5.30
CA VAL A 326 -27.27 -18.79 5.08
C VAL A 326 -27.11 -17.26 5.01
N SER A 327 -26.67 -16.77 3.85
CA SER A 327 -26.78 -15.36 3.49
C SER A 327 -28.27 -15.01 3.35
N LYS A 328 -28.83 -14.46 4.43
CA LYS A 328 -30.12 -13.77 4.44
C LYS A 328 -29.99 -12.54 3.54
N ASP A 329 -30.93 -12.40 2.62
CA ASP A 329 -31.13 -11.30 1.67
C ASP A 329 -30.21 -10.09 1.88
N VAL A 330 -29.28 -9.90 0.94
CA VAL A 330 -28.49 -8.68 0.83
C VAL A 330 -29.46 -7.56 0.46
N VAL A 331 -29.85 -6.77 1.46
CA VAL A 331 -30.50 -5.48 1.23
C VAL A 331 -29.43 -4.57 0.61
N LEU A 332 -29.51 -4.40 -0.70
CA LEU A 332 -28.85 -3.29 -1.37
C LEU A 332 -29.44 -2.01 -0.74
N PHE A 333 -28.59 -1.25 -0.05
CA PHE A 333 -28.95 0.10 0.35
C PHE A 333 -29.01 0.93 -0.94
N GLU A 334 -30.23 1.27 -1.38
CA GLU A 334 -30.47 2.39 -2.31
C GLU A 334 -30.26 3.73 -1.60
#